data_AF-A0A0S8H842-F1
#
_entry.id   AF-A0A0S8H842-F1
#
_cell.length_a   1.000
_cell.length_b   1.000
_cell.length_c   1.000
_cell.angle_alpha   90.00
_cell.angle_beta   90.00
_cell.angle_gamma   90.00
#
_symmetry.space_group_name_H-M   'P 1'
#
loop_
_entity.id
_entity.type
_entity.pdbx_description
1 polymer ?
#
loop_
_entity_poly.entity_id
_entity_poly.type
_entity_poly.pdbx_seq_one_letter_code
_entity_poly.pdbx_strand_id
1 'polypeptide(L)'
;MEIRDTRALILGGSGLVGMAIARAMLQYEPARLTITALTEGETVAGLAELKAKAVGKKTEVASHWGDLFVADEFKDEPRRELIESRAKRARLLEDLYAPFTRERLERSALYQLLVAEKPQIVVDCVNTATAIAYQDVFGSVEEVRSALRGGGDIADVVERHLAIIYMPQLIRHVQILLEALREAGTDCYLKVGTAGTGGMGLNIPFTHSEQRPSNTLLAKSSVAGAHSLLLFLMARTPGAPAVKEIKPTACIAWKRIGAGPLGWRNRAMERYDATAPVPFEKALDDGVSAWRKLGGQLESVYIDMGENGLFSLGEFEAISALGMMELVTPEEIATTVVREILGQPTGLEIVAALDGAAMGPSYRGGVLRELAIRRMEELEETTGLRSVAFEMLGPPRLSKLLFESHILERLYGTLGAAAELDPQKTAADAEALLWADDEPRVTIVSIGLPILSADGSKVFRGPEVKAKPEPGRSVDDRLISRGWIDLRPSNWGLWRDRFRRIVQEIGAAPGPDEGSFADADLASRSDRIRPGSAVAWIFKREDSGERMKR
;
A
#
# COMPACT_ATOMS: atom_id res chain seq x y z
N MET A 1 -12.15 -0.09 -20.75
CA MET A 1 -10.85 -0.66 -21.14
C MET A 1 -11.12 -1.90 -21.98
N GLU A 2 -10.25 -2.24 -22.93
CA GLU A 2 -10.38 -3.43 -23.77
C GLU A 2 -9.39 -4.50 -23.31
N ILE A 3 -9.80 -5.79 -23.31
CA ILE A 3 -8.91 -6.91 -22.96
C ILE A 3 -8.19 -7.47 -24.19
N ARG A 4 -8.81 -7.36 -25.38
CA ARG A 4 -8.24 -7.84 -26.64
C ARG A 4 -6.88 -7.19 -26.90
N ASP A 5 -5.94 -7.99 -27.42
CA ASP A 5 -4.59 -7.56 -27.80
C ASP A 5 -3.76 -6.95 -26.63
N THR A 6 -4.21 -7.09 -25.38
CA THR A 6 -3.45 -6.65 -24.19
C THR A 6 -2.55 -7.76 -23.64
N ARG A 7 -1.56 -7.39 -22.83
CA ARG A 7 -0.79 -8.30 -21.97
C ARG A 7 -1.44 -8.29 -20.59
N ALA A 8 -1.99 -9.43 -20.19
CA ALA A 8 -2.62 -9.63 -18.90
C ALA A 8 -1.76 -10.54 -18.01
N LEU A 9 -1.64 -10.18 -16.73
CA LEU A 9 -0.97 -10.97 -15.70
C LEU A 9 -1.96 -11.29 -14.58
N ILE A 10 -2.07 -12.56 -14.21
CA ILE A 10 -2.90 -13.01 -13.08
C ILE A 10 -1.99 -13.52 -11.97
N LEU A 11 -1.84 -12.74 -10.90
CA LEU A 11 -1.10 -13.15 -9.71
C LEU A 11 -1.92 -14.21 -8.96
N GLY A 12 -1.35 -15.37 -8.64
CA GLY A 12 -2.11 -16.50 -8.09
C GLY A 12 -3.05 -17.16 -9.10
N GLY A 13 -2.72 -17.05 -10.40
CA GLY A 13 -3.51 -17.56 -11.52
C GLY A 13 -3.68 -19.08 -11.58
N SER A 14 -2.83 -19.87 -10.90
CA SER A 14 -3.01 -21.33 -10.78
C SER A 14 -4.08 -21.73 -9.76
N GLY A 15 -4.52 -20.80 -8.91
CA GLY A 15 -5.56 -21.00 -7.91
C GLY A 15 -6.96 -21.15 -8.53
N LEU A 16 -7.93 -21.57 -7.71
CA LEU A 16 -9.30 -21.83 -8.15
C LEU A 16 -9.93 -20.62 -8.87
N VAL A 17 -9.88 -19.45 -8.25
CA VAL A 17 -10.43 -18.20 -8.82
C VAL A 17 -9.57 -17.68 -9.96
N GLY A 18 -8.25 -17.69 -9.79
CA GLY A 18 -7.30 -17.23 -10.81
C GLY A 18 -7.46 -17.97 -12.13
N MET A 19 -7.67 -19.29 -12.08
CA MET A 19 -7.89 -20.11 -13.27
C MET A 19 -9.23 -19.80 -13.94
N ALA A 20 -10.31 -19.59 -13.16
CA ALA A 20 -11.60 -19.20 -13.72
C ALA A 20 -11.53 -17.83 -14.43
N ILE A 21 -10.81 -16.87 -13.85
CA ILE A 21 -10.53 -15.56 -14.47
C ILE A 21 -9.72 -15.74 -15.74
N ALA A 22 -8.65 -16.54 -15.71
CA ALA A 22 -7.83 -16.82 -16.89
C ALA A 22 -8.68 -17.39 -18.04
N ARG A 23 -9.56 -18.36 -17.75
CA ARG A 23 -10.50 -18.94 -18.73
C ARG A 23 -11.48 -17.90 -19.29
N ALA A 24 -11.98 -17.00 -18.45
CA ALA A 24 -12.88 -15.93 -18.87
C ALA A 24 -12.16 -14.90 -19.76
N MET A 25 -10.96 -14.46 -19.35
CA MET A 25 -10.14 -13.51 -20.11
C MET A 25 -9.71 -14.06 -21.47
N LEU A 26 -9.42 -15.36 -21.57
CA LEU A 26 -9.12 -16.01 -22.86
C LEU A 26 -10.24 -15.83 -23.90
N GLN A 27 -11.49 -15.60 -23.51
CA GLN A 27 -12.58 -15.36 -24.48
C GLN A 27 -12.46 -14.00 -25.20
N TYR A 28 -11.64 -13.09 -24.66
CA TYR A 28 -11.40 -11.76 -25.22
C TYR A 28 -10.13 -11.70 -26.05
N GLU A 29 -9.40 -12.81 -26.19
CA GLU A 29 -8.16 -12.92 -26.96
C GLU A 29 -7.12 -11.83 -26.61
N PRO A 30 -6.65 -11.73 -25.35
CA PRO A 30 -5.49 -10.90 -25.05
C PRO A 30 -4.29 -11.37 -25.87
N ALA A 31 -3.35 -10.48 -26.19
CA ALA A 31 -2.13 -10.85 -26.90
C ALA A 31 -1.29 -11.84 -26.08
N ARG A 32 -1.22 -11.62 -24.77
CA ARG A 32 -0.52 -12.51 -23.82
C ARG A 32 -1.29 -12.62 -22.51
N LEU A 33 -1.39 -13.82 -21.97
CA LEU A 33 -1.96 -14.12 -20.66
C LEU A 33 -0.96 -14.91 -19.82
N THR A 34 -0.44 -14.26 -18.79
CA THR A 34 0.54 -14.85 -17.87
C THR A 34 -0.13 -15.18 -16.54
N ILE A 35 0.07 -16.40 -16.03
CA ILE A 35 -0.39 -16.79 -14.68
C ILE A 35 0.78 -16.99 -13.72
N THR A 36 0.55 -16.74 -12.43
CA THR A 36 1.56 -17.06 -11.40
C THR A 36 1.09 -18.04 -10.34
N ALA A 37 2.04 -18.70 -9.69
CA ALA A 37 1.83 -19.52 -8.50
C ALA A 37 3.03 -19.41 -7.55
N LEU A 38 2.93 -20.03 -6.37
CA LEU A 38 4.07 -20.10 -5.46
C LEU A 38 5.11 -21.10 -5.96
N THR A 39 4.67 -22.23 -6.52
CA THR A 39 5.57 -23.32 -6.95
C THR A 39 5.55 -23.54 -8.47
N GLU A 40 6.66 -24.04 -9.01
CA GLU A 40 6.78 -24.39 -10.43
C GLU A 40 5.71 -25.42 -10.84
N GLY A 41 5.52 -26.48 -10.04
CA GLY A 41 4.55 -27.53 -10.34
C GLY A 41 3.12 -27.04 -10.52
N GLU A 42 2.68 -26.07 -9.70
CA GLU A 42 1.36 -25.45 -9.83
C GLU A 42 1.23 -24.65 -11.14
N THR A 43 2.28 -23.92 -11.52
CA THR A 43 2.28 -23.17 -12.78
C THR A 43 2.29 -24.07 -14.00
N VAL A 44 3.06 -25.16 -13.99
CA VAL A 44 3.11 -26.13 -15.09
C VAL A 44 1.75 -26.78 -15.31
N ALA A 45 1.08 -27.19 -14.24
CA ALA A 45 -0.27 -27.76 -14.32
C ALA A 45 -1.29 -26.74 -14.85
N GLY A 46 -1.27 -25.50 -14.32
CA GLY A 46 -2.16 -24.43 -14.77
C GLY A 46 -1.93 -24.04 -16.23
N LEU A 47 -0.67 -23.97 -16.66
CA LEU A 47 -0.30 -23.64 -18.03
C LEU A 47 -0.76 -24.72 -19.01
N ALA A 48 -0.66 -26.00 -18.65
CA ALA A 48 -1.17 -27.09 -19.47
C ALA A 48 -2.70 -26.99 -19.68
N GLU A 49 -3.46 -26.68 -18.62
CA GLU A 49 -4.91 -26.46 -18.72
C GLU A 49 -5.24 -25.28 -19.65
N LEU A 50 -4.55 -24.15 -19.48
CA LEU A 50 -4.79 -22.95 -20.28
C LEU A 50 -4.43 -23.16 -21.75
N LYS A 51 -3.31 -23.82 -22.04
CA LYS A 51 -2.92 -24.17 -23.42
C LYS A 51 -3.99 -25.00 -24.12
N ALA A 52 -4.59 -25.98 -23.43
CA ALA A 52 -5.67 -26.77 -23.99
C ALA A 52 -6.92 -25.93 -24.32
N LYS A 53 -7.20 -24.88 -23.53
CA LYS A 53 -8.34 -23.95 -23.75
C LYS A 53 -8.02 -22.81 -24.71
N ALA A 54 -6.75 -22.53 -24.95
CA ALA A 54 -6.28 -21.52 -25.91
C ALA A 54 -6.18 -22.05 -27.34
N VAL A 55 -6.43 -23.35 -27.59
CA VAL A 55 -6.42 -23.92 -28.94
C VAL A 55 -7.38 -23.15 -29.86
N GLY A 56 -6.85 -22.68 -30.99
CA GLY A 56 -7.59 -21.87 -31.96
C GLY A 56 -7.65 -20.37 -31.65
N LYS A 57 -7.05 -19.93 -30.54
CA LYS A 57 -6.96 -18.50 -30.16
C LYS A 57 -5.58 -17.94 -30.48
N LYS A 58 -5.49 -16.62 -30.61
CA LYS A 58 -4.23 -15.90 -30.87
C LYS A 58 -3.41 -15.61 -29.60
N THR A 59 -3.96 -15.87 -28.44
CA THR A 59 -3.34 -15.55 -27.14
C THR A 59 -2.11 -16.40 -26.86
N GLU A 60 -0.97 -15.76 -26.61
CA GLU A 60 0.19 -16.38 -25.99
C GLU A 60 -0.10 -16.66 -24.50
N VAL A 61 0.10 -17.89 -24.02
CA VAL A 61 -0.04 -18.23 -22.60
C VAL A 61 1.32 -18.56 -21.98
N ALA A 62 1.62 -17.92 -20.85
CA ALA A 62 2.88 -18.04 -20.13
C ALA A 62 2.64 -18.22 -18.61
N SER A 63 3.69 -18.55 -17.87
CA SER A 63 3.59 -18.68 -16.41
C SER A 63 4.89 -18.37 -15.68
N HIS A 64 4.79 -17.88 -14.45
CA HIS A 64 5.92 -17.58 -13.55
C HIS A 64 5.64 -18.08 -12.13
N TRP A 65 6.67 -18.47 -11.38
CA TRP A 65 6.52 -18.92 -9.99
C TRP A 65 7.50 -18.23 -9.04
N GLY A 66 7.14 -18.24 -7.75
CA GLY A 66 7.95 -17.75 -6.64
C GLY A 66 7.16 -16.89 -5.65
N ASP A 67 7.71 -16.69 -4.46
CA ASP A 67 7.20 -15.79 -3.44
C ASP A 67 7.38 -14.32 -3.87
N LEU A 68 6.26 -13.61 -4.03
CA LEU A 68 6.22 -12.20 -4.44
C LEU A 68 6.51 -11.22 -3.28
N PHE A 69 6.62 -11.72 -2.04
CA PHE A 69 6.80 -10.92 -0.83
C PHE A 69 8.27 -10.81 -0.38
N VAL A 70 9.21 -11.27 -1.19
CA VAL A 70 10.65 -11.30 -0.89
C VAL A 70 11.49 -10.73 -2.04
N ALA A 71 12.80 -10.62 -1.83
CA ALA A 71 13.75 -10.33 -2.90
C ALA A 71 13.78 -11.47 -3.92
N ASP A 72 14.04 -11.15 -5.19
CA ASP A 72 14.01 -12.11 -6.31
C ASP A 72 14.95 -13.31 -6.08
N GLU A 73 16.12 -13.07 -5.48
CA GLU A 73 17.08 -14.13 -5.11
C GLU A 73 16.54 -15.16 -4.11
N PHE A 74 15.50 -14.83 -3.35
CA PHE A 74 14.89 -15.70 -2.33
C PHE A 74 13.51 -16.22 -2.73
N LYS A 75 13.02 -15.90 -3.94
CA LYS A 75 11.62 -16.20 -4.33
C LYS A 75 11.28 -17.69 -4.31
N ASP A 76 12.27 -18.57 -4.48
CA ASP A 76 12.08 -20.02 -4.51
C ASP A 76 12.33 -20.68 -3.14
N GLU A 77 12.69 -19.90 -2.11
CA GLU A 77 12.98 -20.40 -0.78
C GLU A 77 11.75 -20.32 0.15
N PRO A 78 11.51 -21.34 0.99
CA PRO A 78 10.47 -21.27 2.01
C PRO A 78 10.75 -20.12 2.98
N ARG A 79 9.74 -19.28 3.22
CA ARG A 79 9.84 -18.13 4.14
C ARG A 79 10.39 -18.48 5.52
N ARG A 80 10.08 -19.68 6.03
CA ARG A 80 10.58 -20.19 7.30
C ARG A 80 12.12 -20.27 7.32
N GLU A 81 12.73 -20.74 6.24
CA GLU A 81 14.19 -20.86 6.12
C GLU A 81 14.88 -19.49 6.07
N LEU A 82 14.23 -18.50 5.44
CA LEU A 82 14.69 -17.11 5.43
C LEU A 82 14.72 -16.52 6.84
N ILE A 83 13.69 -16.79 7.64
CA ILE A 83 13.57 -16.31 9.03
C ILE A 83 14.56 -17.04 9.94
N GLU A 84 14.78 -18.34 9.76
CA GLU A 84 15.72 -19.12 10.57
C GLU A 84 17.19 -18.74 10.29
N SER A 85 17.52 -18.33 9.05
CA SER A 85 18.86 -17.85 8.69
C SER A 85 19.10 -16.41 9.12
N ARG A 86 20.08 -16.18 10.02
CA ARG A 86 20.45 -14.84 10.51
C ARG A 86 20.77 -13.85 9.40
N ALA A 87 21.52 -14.27 8.38
CA ALA A 87 21.91 -13.41 7.27
C ALA A 87 20.73 -13.03 6.38
N LYS A 88 19.86 -14.00 6.04
CA LYS A 88 18.69 -13.77 5.19
C LYS A 88 17.60 -12.98 5.94
N ARG A 89 17.40 -13.27 7.22
CA ARG A 89 16.52 -12.50 8.10
C ARG A 89 16.95 -11.04 8.22
N ALA A 90 18.25 -10.77 8.37
CA ALA A 90 18.75 -9.40 8.38
C ALA A 90 18.42 -8.65 7.07
N ARG A 91 18.54 -9.32 5.92
CA ARG A 91 18.14 -8.75 4.63
C ARG A 91 16.63 -8.48 4.57
N LEU A 92 15.81 -9.44 5.00
CA LEU A 92 14.35 -9.28 5.06
C LEU A 92 13.94 -8.11 5.96
N LEU A 93 14.56 -7.95 7.13
CA LEU A 93 14.31 -6.83 8.03
C LEU A 93 14.72 -5.49 7.39
N GLU A 94 15.83 -5.47 6.66
CA GLU A 94 16.25 -4.30 5.91
C GLU A 94 15.20 -3.91 4.84
N ASP A 95 14.69 -4.89 4.09
CA ASP A 95 13.63 -4.70 3.09
C ASP A 95 12.35 -4.14 3.70
N LEU A 96 11.98 -4.62 4.88
CA LEU A 96 10.76 -4.21 5.56
C LEU A 96 10.89 -2.81 6.18
N TYR A 97 11.95 -2.54 6.94
CA TYR A 97 12.01 -1.39 7.85
C TYR A 97 12.88 -0.23 7.37
N ALA A 98 13.83 -0.44 6.47
CA ALA A 98 14.71 0.64 6.02
C ALA A 98 13.98 1.58 5.03
N PRO A 99 14.51 2.79 4.76
CA PRO A 99 13.89 3.74 3.84
C PRO A 99 13.55 3.13 2.47
N PHE A 100 12.44 3.52 1.84
CA PHE A 100 12.16 3.00 0.50
C PHE A 100 13.13 3.62 -0.52
N THR A 101 13.95 2.81 -1.19
CA THR A 101 14.92 3.26 -2.19
C THR A 101 14.77 2.49 -3.49
N ARG A 102 15.30 3.05 -4.58
CA ARG A 102 15.30 2.41 -5.90
C ARG A 102 15.94 1.03 -5.89
N GLU A 103 17.09 0.89 -5.22
CA GLU A 103 17.79 -0.40 -5.07
C GLU A 103 16.90 -1.47 -4.39
N ARG A 104 16.16 -1.11 -3.34
CA ARG A 104 15.25 -2.03 -2.64
C ARG A 104 14.04 -2.40 -3.48
N LEU A 105 13.52 -1.44 -4.24
CA LEU A 105 12.45 -1.68 -5.21
C LEU A 105 12.92 -2.68 -6.27
N GLU A 106 14.07 -2.42 -6.89
CA GLU A 106 14.58 -3.21 -8.00
C GLU A 106 14.90 -4.66 -7.61
N ARG A 107 15.31 -4.95 -6.37
CA ARG A 107 15.55 -6.34 -5.96
C ARG A 107 14.29 -7.15 -5.65
N SER A 108 13.10 -6.54 -5.57
CA SER A 108 11.87 -7.27 -5.24
C SER A 108 11.44 -8.21 -6.35
N ALA A 109 11.05 -9.44 -6.01
CA ALA A 109 10.52 -10.43 -6.96
C ALA A 109 9.28 -9.91 -7.71
N LEU A 110 8.36 -9.23 -6.99
CA LEU A 110 7.16 -8.64 -7.58
C LEU A 110 7.51 -7.55 -8.61
N TYR A 111 8.47 -6.69 -8.28
CA TYR A 111 8.92 -5.64 -9.18
C TYR A 111 9.55 -6.23 -10.44
N GLN A 112 10.47 -7.19 -10.29
CA GLN A 112 11.14 -7.85 -11.41
C GLN A 112 10.13 -8.51 -12.35
N LEU A 113 9.13 -9.22 -11.79
CA LEU A 113 8.05 -9.81 -12.57
C LEU A 113 7.26 -8.78 -13.36
N LEU A 114 6.79 -7.71 -12.73
CA LEU A 114 5.94 -6.71 -13.38
C LEU A 114 6.68 -5.93 -14.47
N VAL A 115 7.93 -5.55 -14.22
CA VAL A 115 8.76 -4.82 -15.20
C VAL A 115 9.17 -5.72 -16.38
N ALA A 116 9.40 -7.02 -16.14
CA ALA A 116 9.67 -7.98 -17.20
C ALA A 116 8.43 -8.25 -18.06
N GLU A 117 7.27 -8.47 -17.42
CA GLU A 117 6.04 -8.84 -18.13
C GLU A 117 5.34 -7.64 -18.78
N LYS A 118 5.54 -6.42 -18.28
CA LYS A 118 4.86 -5.17 -18.72
C LYS A 118 3.36 -5.34 -18.98
N PRO A 119 2.59 -5.85 -18.00
CA PRO A 119 1.17 -6.09 -18.19
C PRO A 119 0.38 -4.77 -18.23
N GLN A 120 -0.53 -4.63 -19.20
CA GLN A 120 -1.55 -3.58 -19.19
C GLN A 120 -2.65 -3.88 -18.16
N ILE A 121 -2.90 -5.16 -17.88
CA ILE A 121 -3.93 -5.60 -16.93
C ILE A 121 -3.30 -6.56 -15.92
N VAL A 122 -3.42 -6.24 -14.64
CA VAL A 122 -3.03 -7.14 -13.54
C VAL A 122 -4.27 -7.52 -12.75
N VAL A 123 -4.51 -8.83 -12.61
CA VAL A 123 -5.54 -9.37 -11.71
C VAL A 123 -4.84 -10.12 -10.57
N ASP A 124 -4.96 -9.61 -9.37
CA ASP A 124 -4.30 -10.18 -8.20
C ASP A 124 -5.25 -11.06 -7.40
N CYS A 125 -5.11 -12.38 -7.57
CA CYS A 125 -5.84 -13.40 -6.83
C CYS A 125 -5.07 -13.98 -5.63
N VAL A 126 -3.86 -13.48 -5.34
CA VAL A 126 -3.08 -13.94 -4.19
C VAL A 126 -3.81 -13.55 -2.92
N ASN A 127 -4.04 -14.47 -1.99
CA ASN A 127 -4.63 -14.11 -0.71
C ASN A 127 -3.60 -13.43 0.23
N THR A 128 -3.22 -12.19 -0.10
CA THR A 128 -2.21 -11.38 0.61
C THR A 128 -2.47 -11.32 2.12
N ALA A 129 -3.75 -11.20 2.51
CA ALA A 129 -4.13 -11.18 3.91
C ALA A 129 -3.82 -12.51 4.61
N THR A 130 -4.09 -13.66 3.97
CA THR A 130 -3.71 -14.98 4.49
C THR A 130 -2.19 -15.13 4.54
N ALA A 131 -1.48 -14.78 3.47
CA ALA A 131 -0.01 -14.89 3.39
C ALA A 131 0.71 -14.11 4.50
N ILE A 132 0.17 -12.95 4.89
CA ILE A 132 0.72 -12.12 5.97
C ILE A 132 0.23 -12.59 7.35
N ALA A 133 -1.08 -12.80 7.54
CA ALA A 133 -1.68 -13.05 8.85
C ALA A 133 -1.37 -14.43 9.45
N TYR A 134 -0.99 -15.42 8.63
CA TYR A 134 -0.71 -16.79 9.10
C TYR A 134 0.73 -17.00 9.61
N GLN A 135 1.52 -15.92 9.75
CA GLN A 135 2.90 -15.99 10.26
C GLN A 135 2.99 -16.05 11.81
N ASP A 136 1.89 -16.35 12.49
CA ASP A 136 1.77 -16.55 13.96
C ASP A 136 2.46 -15.50 14.85
N VAL A 137 2.07 -14.23 14.68
CA VAL A 137 2.56 -13.13 15.53
C VAL A 137 2.22 -13.37 17.01
N PHE A 138 1.10 -14.02 17.31
CA PHE A 138 0.68 -14.26 18.69
C PHE A 138 1.58 -15.27 19.40
N GLY A 139 1.92 -16.39 18.75
CA GLY A 139 2.91 -17.34 19.29
C GLY A 139 4.28 -16.68 19.49
N SER A 140 4.73 -15.89 18.51
CA SER A 140 6.01 -15.18 18.59
C SER A 140 6.09 -14.18 19.75
N VAL A 141 4.99 -13.53 20.14
CA VAL A 141 4.98 -12.66 21.34
C VAL A 141 5.30 -13.47 22.60
N GLU A 142 4.74 -14.66 22.75
CA GLU A 142 5.03 -15.51 23.91
C GLU A 142 6.48 -16.01 23.91
N GLU A 143 7.06 -16.30 22.74
CA GLU A 143 8.50 -16.57 22.61
C GLU A 143 9.36 -15.39 23.09
N VAL A 144 9.04 -14.16 22.64
CA VAL A 144 9.73 -12.95 23.10
C VAL A 144 9.61 -12.78 24.62
N ARG A 145 8.42 -12.98 25.19
CA ARG A 145 8.19 -12.87 26.63
C ARG A 145 8.95 -13.94 27.42
N SER A 146 9.03 -15.15 26.90
CA SER A 146 9.84 -16.23 27.48
C SER A 146 11.33 -15.87 27.47
N ALA A 147 11.83 -15.36 26.35
CA ALA A 147 13.21 -14.93 26.23
C ALA A 147 13.57 -13.77 27.18
N LEU A 148 12.68 -12.80 27.35
CA LEU A 148 12.86 -11.70 28.32
C LEU A 148 12.94 -12.19 29.79
N ARG A 149 12.37 -13.35 30.11
CA ARG A 149 12.43 -13.97 31.45
C ARG A 149 13.67 -14.85 31.65
N GLY A 150 14.64 -14.81 30.73
CA GLY A 150 15.88 -15.60 30.77
C GLY A 150 15.88 -16.82 29.85
N GLY A 151 14.87 -16.96 28.97
CA GLY A 151 14.76 -18.07 28.03
C GLY A 151 15.47 -17.85 26.69
N GLY A 152 16.80 -18.00 26.62
CA GLY A 152 17.54 -18.06 25.35
C GLY A 152 17.99 -16.72 24.76
N ASP A 153 18.28 -16.70 23.45
CA ASP A 153 18.82 -15.54 22.74
C ASP A 153 17.70 -14.54 22.38
N ILE A 154 17.56 -13.50 23.20
CA ILE A 154 16.56 -12.45 23.01
C ILE A 154 16.70 -11.71 21.67
N ALA A 155 17.91 -11.51 21.16
CA ALA A 155 18.12 -10.76 19.93
C ALA A 155 17.58 -11.53 18.73
N ASP A 156 17.87 -12.83 18.66
CA ASP A 156 17.37 -13.70 17.61
C ASP A 156 15.84 -13.81 17.62
N VAL A 157 15.23 -14.00 18.79
CA VAL A 157 13.77 -14.09 18.93
C VAL A 157 13.08 -12.77 18.55
N VAL A 158 13.64 -11.62 18.95
CA VAL A 158 13.10 -10.30 18.58
C VAL A 158 13.22 -10.06 17.08
N GLU A 159 14.34 -10.40 16.44
CA GLU A 159 14.48 -10.25 14.99
C GLU A 159 13.47 -11.11 14.22
N ARG A 160 13.22 -12.36 14.66
CA ARG A 160 12.19 -13.22 14.07
C ARG A 160 10.80 -12.62 14.22
N HIS A 161 10.49 -12.07 15.40
CA HIS A 161 9.23 -11.38 15.64
C HIS A 161 9.05 -10.18 14.69
N LEU A 162 10.08 -9.33 14.55
CA LEU A 162 10.04 -8.18 13.65
C LEU A 162 9.79 -8.58 12.19
N ALA A 163 10.27 -9.75 11.76
CA ALA A 163 10.10 -10.24 10.38
C ALA A 163 8.67 -10.65 10.03
N ILE A 164 7.81 -10.90 11.03
CA ILE A 164 6.45 -11.41 10.86
C ILE A 164 5.35 -10.41 11.21
N ILE A 165 5.70 -9.21 11.71
CA ILE A 165 4.71 -8.14 11.98
C ILE A 165 3.96 -7.79 10.68
N TYR A 166 2.64 -7.75 10.76
CA TYR A 166 1.79 -7.70 9.56
C TYR A 166 1.87 -6.38 8.78
N MET A 167 1.81 -5.24 9.47
CA MET A 167 1.66 -3.92 8.82
C MET A 167 2.89 -3.50 8.01
N PRO A 168 4.14 -3.65 8.50
CA PRO A 168 5.33 -3.32 7.71
C PRO A 168 5.39 -4.11 6.39
N GLN A 169 5.02 -5.39 6.42
CA GLN A 169 4.97 -6.24 5.22
C GLN A 169 3.93 -5.73 4.21
N LEU A 170 2.72 -5.42 4.68
CA LEU A 170 1.64 -4.94 3.81
C LEU A 170 1.97 -3.56 3.21
N ILE A 171 2.48 -2.62 4.02
CA ILE A 171 2.86 -1.28 3.56
C ILE A 171 3.96 -1.38 2.50
N ARG A 172 5.00 -2.17 2.77
CA ARG A 172 6.09 -2.37 1.81
C ARG A 172 5.60 -2.99 0.50
N HIS A 173 4.74 -4.01 0.61
CA HIS A 173 4.15 -4.67 -0.56
C HIS A 173 3.38 -3.68 -1.45
N VAL A 174 2.54 -2.81 -0.86
CA VAL A 174 1.78 -1.80 -1.64
C VAL A 174 2.70 -0.74 -2.25
N GLN A 175 3.76 -0.32 -1.54
CA GLN A 175 4.75 0.62 -2.08
C GLN A 175 5.46 0.04 -3.32
N ILE A 176 5.91 -1.21 -3.23
CA ILE A 176 6.54 -1.93 -4.34
C ILE A 176 5.55 -2.10 -5.49
N LEU A 177 4.33 -2.54 -5.20
CA LEU A 177 3.28 -2.76 -6.18
C LEU A 177 2.97 -1.47 -6.96
N LEU A 178 2.77 -0.34 -6.28
CA LEU A 178 2.49 0.94 -6.94
C LEU A 178 3.61 1.33 -7.90
N GLU A 179 4.87 1.35 -7.45
CA GLU A 179 5.99 1.77 -8.29
C GLU A 179 6.22 0.78 -9.45
N ALA A 180 6.08 -0.52 -9.20
CA ALA A 180 6.23 -1.55 -10.22
C ALA A 180 5.14 -1.45 -11.30
N LEU A 181 3.88 -1.22 -10.92
CA LEU A 181 2.77 -1.04 -11.87
C LEU A 181 2.94 0.22 -12.72
N ARG A 182 3.43 1.31 -12.11
CA ARG A 182 3.74 2.56 -12.82
C ARG A 182 4.83 2.37 -13.87
N GLU A 183 5.91 1.69 -13.50
CA GLU A 183 7.03 1.43 -14.41
C GLU A 183 6.70 0.40 -15.50
N ALA A 184 5.86 -0.58 -15.17
CA ALA A 184 5.33 -1.52 -16.15
C ALA A 184 4.37 -0.86 -17.16
N GLY A 185 3.88 0.35 -16.88
CA GLY A 185 2.84 1.02 -17.67
C GLY A 185 1.51 0.30 -17.60
N THR A 186 1.16 -0.26 -16.44
CA THR A 186 -0.11 -0.96 -16.24
C THR A 186 -1.27 0.04 -16.27
N ASP A 187 -2.36 -0.32 -16.95
CA ASP A 187 -3.56 0.50 -17.04
C ASP A 187 -4.56 0.15 -15.94
N CYS A 188 -4.72 -1.13 -15.59
CA CYS A 188 -5.64 -1.61 -14.57
C CYS A 188 -5.02 -2.65 -13.65
N TYR A 189 -5.15 -2.44 -12.34
CA TYR A 189 -4.89 -3.42 -11.31
C TYR A 189 -6.19 -3.74 -10.57
N LEU A 190 -6.60 -5.01 -10.57
CA LEU A 190 -7.80 -5.49 -9.87
C LEU A 190 -7.40 -6.55 -8.84
N LYS A 191 -7.74 -6.29 -7.56
CA LYS A 191 -7.56 -7.25 -6.47
C LYS A 191 -8.80 -8.13 -6.29
N VAL A 192 -8.61 -9.45 -6.21
CA VAL A 192 -9.60 -10.35 -5.59
C VAL A 192 -9.21 -10.51 -4.13
N GLY A 193 -9.91 -9.76 -3.27
CA GLY A 193 -9.64 -9.69 -1.84
C GLY A 193 -10.37 -10.77 -1.03
N THR A 194 -10.32 -10.62 0.29
CA THR A 194 -11.08 -11.44 1.24
C THR A 194 -11.65 -10.55 2.34
N ALA A 195 -12.70 -11.03 3.03
CA ALA A 195 -13.17 -10.45 4.29
C ALA A 195 -12.63 -11.21 5.53
N GLY A 196 -11.92 -12.32 5.33
CA GLY A 196 -11.46 -13.22 6.39
C GLY A 196 -12.52 -14.23 6.82
N THR A 197 -13.75 -13.80 7.10
CA THR A 197 -14.85 -14.62 7.64
C THR A 197 -15.82 -15.20 6.59
N GLY A 198 -15.57 -14.97 5.30
CA GLY A 198 -16.46 -15.43 4.23
C GLY A 198 -17.87 -14.82 4.30
N GLY A 199 -18.00 -13.56 4.72
CA GLY A 199 -19.30 -12.87 4.83
C GLY A 199 -20.02 -13.05 6.16
N MET A 200 -19.56 -13.98 6.99
CA MET A 200 -20.08 -14.16 8.35
C MET A 200 -19.60 -13.06 9.28
N GLY A 201 -20.36 -12.80 10.36
CA GLY A 201 -19.98 -11.87 11.41
C GLY A 201 -18.90 -12.42 12.35
N LEU A 202 -18.68 -11.71 13.47
CA LEU A 202 -17.76 -12.13 14.54
C LEU A 202 -18.17 -13.46 15.22
N ASN A 203 -19.40 -13.91 14.99
CA ASN A 203 -19.97 -15.15 15.51
C ASN A 203 -19.77 -16.36 14.59
N ILE A 204 -18.87 -16.29 13.61
CA ILE A 204 -18.59 -17.39 12.68
C ILE A 204 -18.30 -18.72 13.42
N PRO A 205 -18.99 -19.83 13.08
CA PRO A 205 -18.82 -21.10 13.78
C PRO A 205 -17.68 -21.97 13.23
N PHE A 206 -17.09 -21.61 12.09
CA PHE A 206 -16.10 -22.39 11.36
C PHE A 206 -14.65 -21.98 11.70
N THR A 207 -14.26 -22.12 12.97
CA THR A 207 -12.91 -21.78 13.45
C THR A 207 -12.18 -23.01 14.01
N HIS A 208 -10.88 -23.13 13.72
CA HIS A 208 -10.03 -24.20 14.26
C HIS A 208 -9.65 -24.04 15.74
N SER A 209 -10.12 -23.00 16.43
CA SER A 209 -9.81 -22.70 17.84
C SER A 209 -11.06 -22.58 18.70
N GLU A 210 -10.90 -22.72 20.01
CA GLU A 210 -11.95 -22.51 21.01
C GLU A 210 -12.50 -21.08 21.02
N GLN A 211 -11.68 -20.07 20.68
CA GLN A 211 -12.12 -18.68 20.52
C GLN A 211 -12.92 -18.49 19.23
N ARG A 212 -14.11 -17.88 19.35
CA ARG A 212 -15.02 -17.55 18.25
C ARG A 212 -15.14 -16.02 18.13
N PRO A 213 -14.45 -15.37 17.16
CA PRO A 213 -13.52 -15.91 16.18
C PRO A 213 -12.07 -15.99 16.72
N SER A 214 -11.21 -16.75 16.05
CA SER A 214 -9.80 -16.86 16.43
C SER A 214 -9.04 -15.55 16.20
N ASN A 215 -8.01 -15.28 17.00
CA ASN A 215 -7.12 -14.14 16.79
C ASN A 215 -6.47 -14.14 15.40
N THR A 216 -6.13 -15.32 14.87
CA THR A 216 -5.58 -15.48 13.50
C THR A 216 -6.60 -15.08 12.44
N LEU A 217 -7.87 -15.44 12.61
CA LEU A 217 -8.94 -15.08 11.69
C LEU A 217 -9.17 -13.56 11.71
N LEU A 218 -9.22 -12.96 12.90
CA LEU A 218 -9.36 -11.51 13.05
C LEU A 218 -8.15 -10.75 12.50
N ALA A 219 -6.94 -11.30 12.64
CA ALA A 219 -5.74 -10.75 12.01
C ALA A 219 -5.88 -10.73 10.49
N LYS A 220 -6.36 -11.82 9.87
CA LYS A 220 -6.64 -11.88 8.44
C LYS A 220 -7.66 -10.81 8.01
N SER A 221 -8.78 -10.67 8.73
CA SER A 221 -9.76 -9.61 8.46
C SER A 221 -9.18 -8.21 8.60
N SER A 222 -8.33 -7.98 9.63
CA SER A 222 -7.68 -6.69 9.86
C SER A 222 -6.71 -6.32 8.75
N VAL A 223 -5.85 -7.27 8.32
CA VAL A 223 -4.93 -7.08 7.19
C VAL A 223 -5.70 -6.87 5.90
N ALA A 224 -6.80 -7.58 5.68
CA ALA A 224 -7.64 -7.40 4.50
C ALA A 224 -8.33 -6.03 4.45
N GLY A 225 -8.80 -5.52 5.60
CA GLY A 225 -9.34 -4.17 5.73
C GLY A 225 -8.29 -3.10 5.47
N ALA A 226 -7.10 -3.24 6.08
CA ALA A 226 -5.97 -2.35 5.83
C ALA A 226 -5.55 -2.34 4.36
N HIS A 227 -5.54 -3.51 3.70
CA HIS A 227 -5.21 -3.61 2.27
C HIS A 227 -6.22 -2.83 1.41
N SER A 228 -7.52 -2.96 1.70
CA SER A 228 -8.59 -2.23 0.98
C SER A 228 -8.38 -0.71 1.07
N LEU A 229 -8.04 -0.19 2.26
CA LEU A 229 -7.75 1.24 2.44
C LEU A 229 -6.45 1.67 1.75
N LEU A 230 -5.42 0.83 1.73
CA LEU A 230 -4.19 1.13 1.00
C LEU A 230 -4.43 1.16 -0.53
N LEU A 231 -5.26 0.26 -1.06
CA LEU A 231 -5.70 0.28 -2.46
C LEU A 231 -6.54 1.52 -2.78
N PHE A 232 -7.40 1.95 -1.85
CA PHE A 232 -8.16 3.20 -1.95
C PHE A 232 -7.25 4.44 -2.04
N LEU A 233 -6.13 4.46 -1.30
CA LEU A 233 -5.11 5.49 -1.42
C LEU A 233 -4.38 5.39 -2.77
N MET A 234 -3.99 4.18 -3.17
CA MET A 234 -3.33 3.91 -4.45
C MET A 234 -4.18 4.39 -5.64
N ALA A 235 -5.50 4.18 -5.59
CA ALA A 235 -6.47 4.64 -6.58
C ALA A 235 -6.60 6.18 -6.69
N ARG A 236 -6.07 6.93 -5.72
CA ARG A 236 -6.04 8.40 -5.68
C ARG A 236 -4.67 8.98 -5.98
N THR A 237 -3.65 8.13 -6.14
CA THR A 237 -2.29 8.58 -6.43
C THR A 237 -2.16 8.93 -7.91
N PRO A 238 -1.70 10.14 -8.26
CA PRO A 238 -1.47 10.51 -9.65
C PRO A 238 -0.48 9.60 -10.37
N GLY A 239 -0.81 9.25 -11.60
CA GLY A 239 -0.02 8.34 -12.42
C GLY A 239 -0.10 6.86 -12.01
N ALA A 240 -0.89 6.50 -10.99
CA ALA A 240 -1.21 5.11 -10.69
C ALA A 240 -2.20 4.52 -11.72
N PRO A 241 -2.22 3.18 -11.93
CA PRO A 241 -3.25 2.52 -12.73
C PRO A 241 -4.66 2.73 -12.15
N ALA A 242 -5.68 2.37 -12.92
CA ALA A 242 -7.01 2.14 -12.35
C ALA A 242 -6.93 0.99 -11.33
N VAL A 243 -7.17 1.29 -10.06
CA VAL A 243 -7.14 0.32 -8.96
C VAL A 243 -8.56 -0.07 -8.57
N LYS A 244 -8.81 -1.38 -8.52
CA LYS A 244 -10.12 -1.97 -8.19
C LYS A 244 -9.96 -3.12 -7.22
N GLU A 245 -11.01 -3.44 -6.46
CA GLU A 245 -11.08 -4.62 -5.61
C GLU A 245 -12.47 -5.26 -5.63
N ILE A 246 -12.52 -6.58 -5.78
CA ILE A 246 -13.70 -7.42 -5.54
C ILE A 246 -13.42 -8.30 -4.31
N LYS A 247 -14.35 -8.37 -3.37
CA LYS A 247 -14.25 -9.27 -2.20
C LYS A 247 -15.37 -10.31 -2.22
N PRO A 248 -15.07 -11.57 -2.54
CA PRO A 248 -16.00 -12.67 -2.30
C PRO A 248 -16.26 -12.82 -0.79
N THR A 249 -17.53 -12.80 -0.40
CA THR A 249 -18.01 -12.94 0.98
C THR A 249 -18.97 -14.12 1.11
N ALA A 250 -18.62 -15.23 0.45
CA ALA A 250 -19.29 -16.52 0.55
C ALA A 250 -18.23 -17.62 0.39
N CYS A 251 -18.60 -18.88 0.63
CA CYS A 251 -17.70 -19.99 0.37
C CYS A 251 -17.49 -20.10 -1.15
N ILE A 252 -16.23 -20.07 -1.60
CA ILE A 252 -15.94 -20.22 -3.03
C ILE A 252 -15.99 -21.70 -3.34
N ALA A 253 -16.90 -22.10 -4.24
CA ALA A 253 -17.32 -23.47 -4.56
C ALA A 253 -16.22 -24.56 -4.46
N TRP A 254 -15.81 -25.21 -5.54
CA TRP A 254 -14.82 -26.29 -5.43
C TRP A 254 -13.97 -26.41 -6.69
N LYS A 255 -12.78 -26.97 -6.51
CA LYS A 255 -11.86 -27.34 -7.58
C LYS A 255 -12.23 -28.69 -8.18
N ARG A 256 -12.53 -29.68 -7.33
CA ARG A 256 -12.89 -31.05 -7.74
C ARG A 256 -13.64 -31.79 -6.63
N ILE A 257 -14.38 -32.82 -7.02
CA ILE A 257 -14.98 -33.82 -6.12
C ILE A 257 -14.31 -35.16 -6.42
N GLY A 258 -13.97 -35.92 -5.40
CA GLY A 258 -13.26 -37.18 -5.57
C GLY A 258 -13.47 -38.16 -4.43
N ALA A 259 -12.94 -39.36 -4.60
CA ALA A 259 -12.83 -40.37 -3.56
C ALA A 259 -11.40 -40.89 -3.52
N GLY A 260 -10.86 -41.09 -2.32
CA GLY A 260 -9.50 -41.62 -2.14
C GLY A 260 -8.83 -41.13 -0.87
N PRO A 261 -7.49 -41.22 -0.79
CA PRO A 261 -6.73 -40.84 0.40
C PRO A 261 -6.86 -39.36 0.75
N LEU A 262 -7.04 -39.12 2.03
CA LEU A 262 -7.14 -37.81 2.64
C LEU A 262 -5.75 -37.33 3.09
N GLY A 263 -5.48 -36.06 2.83
CA GLY A 263 -4.25 -35.40 3.23
C GLY A 263 -4.45 -33.90 3.39
N TRP A 264 -3.61 -33.30 4.22
CA TRP A 264 -3.59 -31.87 4.47
C TRP A 264 -2.14 -31.37 4.46
N ARG A 265 -1.83 -30.33 3.67
CA ARG A 265 -0.49 -29.70 3.59
C ARG A 265 0.66 -30.72 3.47
N ASN A 266 0.57 -31.61 2.48
CA ASN A 266 1.53 -32.70 2.20
C ASN A 266 1.69 -33.75 3.32
N ARG A 267 0.80 -33.76 4.31
CA ARG A 267 0.73 -34.84 5.31
C ARG A 267 -0.46 -35.72 5.02
N ALA A 268 -0.19 -37.00 4.83
CA ALA A 268 -1.22 -38.01 4.75
C ALA A 268 -1.89 -38.18 6.11
N MET A 269 -3.22 -38.34 6.12
CA MET A 269 -3.94 -38.69 7.33
C MET A 269 -3.83 -40.21 7.55
N GLU A 270 -3.18 -40.62 8.63
CA GLU A 270 -3.01 -42.04 8.94
C GLU A 270 -4.21 -42.61 9.69
N ARG A 271 -4.42 -43.92 9.56
CA ARG A 271 -5.51 -44.62 10.25
C ARG A 271 -5.06 -45.13 11.61
N TYR A 272 -5.87 -44.84 12.62
CA TYR A 272 -5.70 -45.32 13.98
C TYR A 272 -6.99 -46.00 14.46
N ASP A 273 -6.82 -46.93 15.39
CA ASP A 273 -7.90 -47.62 16.08
C ASP A 273 -7.67 -47.48 17.59
N ALA A 274 -8.72 -47.12 18.32
CA ALA A 274 -8.66 -47.06 19.77
C ALA A 274 -8.70 -48.49 20.32
N THR A 275 -7.66 -48.90 21.05
CA THR A 275 -7.56 -50.27 21.56
C THR A 275 -8.19 -50.43 22.93
N ALA A 276 -8.33 -49.33 23.68
CA ALA A 276 -8.98 -49.29 24.98
C ALA A 276 -9.46 -47.86 25.32
N PRO A 277 -10.46 -47.70 26.20
CA PRO A 277 -10.79 -46.39 26.75
C PRO A 277 -9.70 -45.92 27.73
N VAL A 278 -9.46 -44.61 27.77
CA VAL A 278 -8.53 -43.95 28.71
C VAL A 278 -9.35 -43.15 29.73
N PRO A 279 -9.02 -43.19 31.03
CA PRO A 279 -9.64 -42.31 32.03
C PRO A 279 -9.50 -40.85 31.61
N PHE A 280 -10.57 -40.08 31.72
CA PHE A 280 -10.62 -38.69 31.25
C PHE A 280 -9.50 -37.84 31.83
N GLU A 281 -9.20 -38.02 33.13
CA GLU A 281 -8.18 -37.28 33.87
C GLU A 281 -6.75 -37.56 33.36
N LYS A 282 -6.55 -38.68 32.66
CA LYS A 282 -5.25 -39.12 32.12
C LYS A 282 -5.19 -39.09 30.60
N ALA A 283 -6.27 -38.67 29.93
CA ALA A 283 -6.39 -38.74 28.49
C ALA A 283 -5.41 -37.81 27.74
N LEU A 284 -4.90 -36.78 28.44
CA LEU A 284 -3.97 -35.78 27.91
C LEU A 284 -2.51 -36.01 28.38
N ASP A 285 -2.25 -37.05 29.18
CA ASP A 285 -0.90 -37.34 29.67
C ASP A 285 0.01 -37.80 28.52
N ASP A 286 1.29 -37.45 28.59
CA ASP A 286 2.29 -37.96 27.65
C ASP A 286 2.42 -39.49 27.78
N GLY A 287 2.49 -40.19 26.63
CA GLY A 287 2.70 -41.65 26.60
C GLY A 287 1.43 -42.51 26.64
N VAL A 288 0.24 -41.92 26.50
CA VAL A 288 -1.01 -42.66 26.29
C VAL A 288 -0.89 -43.60 25.09
N SER A 289 -1.01 -44.90 25.33
CA SER A 289 -0.80 -45.99 24.37
C SER A 289 -2.07 -46.80 24.05
N ALA A 290 -3.25 -46.25 24.34
CA ALA A 290 -4.54 -46.90 24.12
C ALA A 290 -5.04 -46.81 22.67
N TRP A 291 -4.13 -46.85 21.71
CA TRP A 291 -4.40 -46.81 20.29
C TRP A 291 -3.36 -47.63 19.53
N ARG A 292 -3.72 -48.08 18.33
CA ARG A 292 -2.78 -48.70 17.39
C ARG A 292 -2.91 -48.06 16.03
N LYS A 293 -1.80 -48.00 15.31
CA LYS A 293 -1.80 -47.64 13.89
C LYS A 293 -2.29 -48.84 13.08
N LEU A 294 -3.32 -48.64 12.27
CA LEU A 294 -3.91 -49.70 11.44
C LEU A 294 -3.15 -49.93 10.11
N GLY A 295 -2.25 -49.02 9.76
CA GLY A 295 -1.62 -49.00 8.44
C GLY A 295 -2.54 -48.40 7.37
N GLY A 296 -1.92 -47.90 6.29
CA GLY A 296 -2.62 -47.18 5.23
C GLY A 296 -3.06 -45.77 5.60
N GLN A 297 -3.54 -45.04 4.59
CA GLN A 297 -4.08 -43.69 4.74
C GLN A 297 -5.59 -43.74 4.97
N LEU A 298 -6.12 -42.74 5.66
CA LEU A 298 -7.56 -42.54 5.79
C LEU A 298 -8.10 -42.13 4.42
N GLU A 299 -9.10 -42.85 3.93
CA GLU A 299 -9.72 -42.56 2.63
C GLU A 299 -11.18 -42.19 2.84
N SER A 300 -11.71 -41.29 2.00
CA SER A 300 -13.12 -40.92 2.00
C SER A 300 -13.52 -40.29 0.67
N VAL A 301 -14.81 -39.99 0.52
CA VAL A 301 -15.31 -39.04 -0.47
C VAL A 301 -15.07 -37.62 0.06
N TYR A 302 -14.55 -36.74 -0.80
CA TYR A 302 -14.22 -35.38 -0.43
C TYR A 302 -14.55 -34.38 -1.54
N ILE A 303 -14.68 -33.13 -1.13
CA ILE A 303 -14.70 -31.96 -2.00
C ILE A 303 -13.47 -31.10 -1.74
N ASP A 304 -12.76 -30.74 -2.81
CA ASP A 304 -11.53 -29.96 -2.76
C ASP A 304 -11.86 -28.46 -2.91
N MET A 305 -11.74 -27.73 -1.81
CA MET A 305 -12.04 -26.29 -1.69
C MET A 305 -10.82 -25.41 -2.00
N GLY A 306 -9.78 -25.96 -2.65
CA GLY A 306 -8.57 -25.23 -3.02
C GLY A 306 -7.69 -24.88 -1.81
N GLU A 307 -7.44 -23.60 -1.57
CA GLU A 307 -6.61 -23.13 -0.45
C GLU A 307 -7.16 -23.53 0.93
N ASN A 308 -8.47 -23.79 1.02
CA ASN A 308 -9.13 -24.25 2.25
C ASN A 308 -9.08 -25.78 2.41
N GLY A 309 -8.51 -26.50 1.44
CA GLY A 309 -8.30 -27.95 1.36
C GLY A 309 -9.58 -28.80 1.30
N LEU A 310 -9.54 -30.01 1.87
CA LEU A 310 -10.55 -31.05 1.62
C LEU A 310 -11.65 -31.04 2.69
N PHE A 311 -12.91 -30.99 2.27
CA PHE A 311 -14.07 -31.17 3.16
C PHE A 311 -14.79 -32.48 2.87
N SER A 312 -15.38 -33.06 3.91
CA SER A 312 -16.36 -34.15 3.81
C SER A 312 -17.72 -33.63 3.33
N LEU A 313 -18.63 -34.55 2.96
CA LEU A 313 -20.01 -34.20 2.60
C LEU A 313 -20.70 -33.38 3.70
N GLY A 314 -20.62 -33.83 4.96
CA GLY A 314 -21.29 -33.15 6.08
C GLY A 314 -20.70 -31.76 6.38
N GLU A 315 -19.38 -31.58 6.25
CA GLU A 315 -18.75 -30.26 6.39
C GLU A 315 -19.18 -29.32 5.27
N PHE A 316 -19.25 -29.82 4.04
CA PHE A 316 -19.71 -29.05 2.89
C PHE A 316 -21.19 -28.67 3.01
N GLU A 317 -22.06 -29.59 3.42
CA GLU A 317 -23.47 -29.31 3.71
C GLU A 317 -23.61 -28.23 4.79
N ALA A 318 -22.84 -28.32 5.88
CA ALA A 318 -22.91 -27.36 6.98
C ALA A 318 -22.46 -25.95 6.58
N ILE A 319 -21.36 -25.82 5.82
CA ILE A 319 -20.83 -24.50 5.43
C ILE A 319 -21.68 -23.82 4.34
N SER A 320 -22.25 -24.62 3.42
CA SER A 320 -23.03 -24.13 2.28
C SER A 320 -24.53 -24.00 2.53
N ALA A 321 -25.02 -24.45 3.69
CA ALA A 321 -26.44 -24.35 4.06
C ALA A 321 -26.96 -22.91 3.98
N LEU A 322 -28.25 -22.77 3.67
CA LEU A 322 -28.94 -21.47 3.61
C LEU A 322 -28.79 -20.71 4.94
N GLY A 323 -28.41 -19.44 4.86
CA GLY A 323 -28.15 -18.59 6.03
C GLY A 323 -26.81 -18.85 6.74
N MET A 324 -26.00 -19.79 6.23
CA MET A 324 -24.59 -19.95 6.61
C MET A 324 -23.70 -19.15 5.65
N MET A 325 -22.52 -19.65 5.32
CA MET A 325 -21.60 -18.94 4.43
C MET A 325 -22.09 -18.95 2.98
N GLU A 326 -22.97 -19.89 2.63
CA GLU A 326 -23.51 -20.09 1.29
C GLU A 326 -22.38 -20.24 0.25
N LEU A 327 -22.73 -20.21 -1.04
CA LEU A 327 -21.77 -20.47 -2.12
C LEU A 327 -21.73 -19.35 -3.14
N VAL A 328 -20.52 -19.08 -3.64
CA VAL A 328 -20.28 -18.34 -4.87
C VAL A 328 -19.35 -19.15 -5.76
N THR A 329 -19.63 -19.20 -7.06
CA THR A 329 -18.76 -19.91 -7.99
C THR A 329 -17.55 -19.07 -8.40
N PRO A 330 -16.39 -19.68 -8.69
CA PRO A 330 -15.26 -18.94 -9.23
C PRO A 330 -15.58 -18.32 -10.61
N GLU A 331 -16.53 -18.89 -11.38
CA GLU A 331 -17.02 -18.33 -12.65
C GLU A 331 -17.84 -17.03 -12.47
N GLU A 332 -18.65 -16.91 -11.42
CA GLU A 332 -19.37 -15.67 -11.09
C GLU A 332 -18.38 -14.56 -10.67
N ILE A 333 -17.36 -14.93 -9.88
CA ILE A 333 -16.27 -14.01 -9.54
C ILE A 333 -15.54 -13.58 -10.81
N ALA A 334 -15.18 -14.53 -11.69
CA ALA A 334 -14.50 -14.24 -12.94
C ALA A 334 -15.32 -13.33 -13.87
N THR A 335 -16.63 -13.55 -13.95
CA THR A 335 -17.55 -12.69 -14.71
C THR A 335 -17.54 -11.27 -14.15
N THR A 336 -17.62 -11.13 -12.82
CA THR A 336 -17.58 -9.82 -12.15
C THR A 336 -16.27 -9.10 -12.41
N VAL A 337 -15.13 -9.80 -12.27
CA VAL A 337 -13.79 -9.26 -12.53
C VAL A 337 -13.67 -8.77 -13.97
N VAL A 338 -14.06 -9.58 -14.95
CA VAL A 338 -14.00 -9.19 -16.37
C VAL A 338 -14.88 -7.98 -16.65
N ARG A 339 -16.11 -7.94 -16.11
CA ARG A 339 -17.02 -6.80 -16.25
C ARG A 339 -16.39 -5.52 -15.70
N GLU A 340 -15.79 -5.59 -14.52
CA GLU A 340 -15.13 -4.45 -13.90
C GLU A 340 -13.91 -3.96 -14.69
N ILE A 341 -13.09 -4.87 -15.24
CA ILE A 341 -11.99 -4.51 -16.14
C ILE A 341 -12.53 -3.78 -17.37
N LEU A 342 -13.60 -4.28 -17.97
CA LEU A 342 -14.24 -3.65 -19.14
C LEU A 342 -14.92 -2.30 -18.80
N GLY A 343 -15.04 -1.95 -17.53
CA GLY A 343 -15.68 -0.71 -17.07
C GLY A 343 -17.21 -0.82 -16.93
N GLN A 344 -17.74 -2.04 -16.90
CA GLN A 344 -19.16 -2.29 -16.66
C GLN A 344 -19.43 -2.28 -15.14
N PRO A 345 -20.32 -1.40 -14.64
CA PRO A 345 -20.54 -1.28 -13.20
C PRO A 345 -21.25 -2.53 -12.66
N THR A 346 -20.61 -3.22 -11.71
CA THR A 346 -21.21 -4.40 -11.05
C THR A 346 -21.85 -4.06 -9.71
N GLY A 347 -21.49 -2.93 -9.10
CA GLY A 347 -21.88 -2.57 -7.74
C GLY A 347 -21.12 -3.34 -6.65
N LEU A 348 -20.15 -4.18 -7.03
CA LEU A 348 -19.37 -5.04 -6.11
C LEU A 348 -17.91 -4.55 -5.93
N GLU A 349 -17.54 -3.45 -6.58
CA GLU A 349 -16.19 -2.88 -6.55
C GLU A 349 -15.99 -2.04 -5.27
N ILE A 350 -15.13 -2.54 -4.37
CA ILE A 350 -14.96 -2.03 -3.01
C ILE A 350 -14.31 -0.65 -3.00
N VAL A 351 -13.34 -0.38 -3.87
CA VAL A 351 -12.66 0.92 -3.91
C VAL A 351 -13.65 2.01 -4.36
N ALA A 352 -14.46 1.76 -5.39
CA ALA A 352 -15.51 2.66 -5.83
C ALA A 352 -16.59 2.84 -4.76
N ALA A 353 -16.95 1.78 -4.02
CA ALA A 353 -17.89 1.90 -2.91
C ALA A 353 -17.34 2.80 -1.79
N LEU A 354 -16.06 2.64 -1.41
CA LEU A 354 -15.38 3.52 -0.46
C LEU A 354 -15.29 4.96 -1.00
N ASP A 355 -15.00 5.13 -2.29
CA ASP A 355 -14.95 6.44 -2.94
C ASP A 355 -16.30 7.16 -2.90
N GLY A 356 -17.37 6.45 -3.24
CA GLY A 356 -18.73 7.00 -3.28
C GLY A 356 -19.32 7.25 -1.89
N ALA A 357 -18.86 6.51 -0.86
CA ALA A 357 -19.31 6.70 0.51
C ALA A 357 -18.47 7.71 1.31
N ALA A 358 -17.27 8.08 0.82
CA ALA A 358 -16.40 9.03 1.50
C ALA A 358 -16.90 10.48 1.37
N MET A 359 -16.94 11.21 2.49
CA MET A 359 -17.29 12.63 2.47
C MET A 359 -16.20 13.48 1.81
N GLY A 360 -16.56 14.17 0.72
CA GLY A 360 -15.71 15.13 0.04
C GLY A 360 -15.76 16.56 0.62
N PRO A 361 -14.96 17.49 0.09
CA PRO A 361 -15.11 18.91 0.38
C PRO A 361 -16.51 19.37 -0.02
N SER A 362 -17.06 20.32 0.72
CA SER A 362 -18.38 20.88 0.44
C SER A 362 -18.27 22.33 0.00
N TYR A 363 -19.26 22.79 -0.78
CA TYR A 363 -19.40 24.20 -1.12
C TYR A 363 -19.42 25.10 0.13
N ARG A 364 -20.18 24.71 1.16
CA ARG A 364 -20.22 25.42 2.44
C ARG A 364 -18.83 25.51 3.09
N GLY A 365 -18.04 24.44 3.03
CA GLY A 365 -16.66 24.42 3.50
C GLY A 365 -15.78 25.43 2.77
N GLY A 366 -15.92 25.53 1.44
CA GLY A 366 -15.23 26.54 0.63
C GLY A 366 -15.60 27.99 1.01
N VAL A 367 -16.88 28.27 1.28
CA VAL A 367 -17.31 29.60 1.73
C VAL A 367 -16.78 29.94 3.12
N LEU A 368 -16.84 28.98 4.06
CA LEU A 368 -16.35 29.18 5.43
C LEU A 368 -14.81 29.36 5.47
N ARG A 369 -14.07 28.79 4.51
CA ARG A 369 -12.64 29.04 4.34
C ARG A 369 -12.35 30.52 4.19
N GLU A 370 -13.06 31.22 3.30
CA GLU A 370 -12.83 32.66 3.06
C GLU A 370 -13.12 33.49 4.31
N LEU A 371 -14.18 33.15 5.04
CA LEU A 371 -14.48 33.81 6.32
C LEU A 371 -13.37 33.58 7.35
N ALA A 372 -12.88 32.34 7.48
CA ALA A 372 -11.81 32.00 8.42
C ALA A 372 -10.50 32.72 8.08
N ILE A 373 -10.12 32.74 6.80
CA ILE A 373 -8.93 33.44 6.32
C ILE A 373 -9.02 34.94 6.60
N ARG A 374 -10.13 35.59 6.23
CA ARG A 374 -10.33 37.03 6.49
C ARG A 374 -10.24 37.35 7.97
N ARG A 375 -10.85 36.51 8.82
CA ARG A 375 -10.79 36.71 10.26
C ARG A 375 -9.37 36.56 10.81
N MET A 376 -8.56 35.67 10.26
CA MET A 376 -7.14 35.56 10.62
C MET A 376 -6.37 36.80 10.18
N GLU A 377 -6.57 37.29 8.96
CA GLU A 377 -5.93 38.52 8.46
C GLU A 377 -6.27 39.75 9.33
N GLU A 378 -7.54 39.92 9.71
CA GLU A 378 -7.97 40.97 10.65
C GLU A 378 -7.25 40.86 12.01
N LEU A 379 -7.03 39.64 12.51
CA LEU A 379 -6.32 39.42 13.77
C LEU A 379 -4.83 39.72 13.64
N GLU A 380 -4.19 39.35 12.52
CA GLU A 380 -2.80 39.73 12.26
C GLU A 380 -2.64 41.26 12.22
N GLU A 381 -3.55 41.97 11.54
CA GLU A 381 -3.53 43.43 11.44
C GLU A 381 -3.74 44.11 12.80
N THR A 382 -4.71 43.63 13.59
CA THR A 382 -5.05 44.26 14.88
C THR A 382 -4.08 43.94 16.00
N THR A 383 -3.41 42.79 15.97
CA THR A 383 -2.46 42.36 17.01
C THR A 383 -1.00 42.61 16.64
N GLY A 384 -0.70 42.79 15.34
CA GLY A 384 0.67 42.84 14.82
C GLY A 384 1.38 41.49 14.80
N LEU A 385 0.70 40.39 15.17
CA LEU A 385 1.26 39.04 15.18
C LEU A 385 1.17 38.43 13.77
N ARG A 386 2.27 37.85 13.28
CA ARG A 386 2.30 37.14 11.98
C ARG A 386 2.19 35.63 12.18
N SER A 387 1.38 34.98 11.35
CA SER A 387 1.05 33.56 11.40
C SER A 387 1.57 32.85 10.15
N VAL A 388 2.87 32.52 10.13
CA VAL A 388 3.53 31.91 8.98
C VAL A 388 3.49 30.38 9.03
N ALA A 389 4.15 29.76 10.01
CA ALA A 389 4.13 28.32 10.22
C ALA A 389 4.52 27.94 11.66
N PHE A 390 4.01 26.79 12.13
CA PHE A 390 4.25 26.29 13.49
C PHE A 390 4.74 24.84 13.54
N GLU A 391 5.05 24.23 12.38
CA GLU A 391 5.50 22.83 12.28
C GLU A 391 4.52 21.79 12.84
N MET A 392 3.22 22.08 12.79
CA MET A 392 2.14 21.18 13.25
C MET A 392 1.42 20.43 12.12
N LEU A 393 1.40 20.96 10.90
CA LEU A 393 0.55 20.45 9.80
C LEU A 393 1.22 19.34 8.96
N GLY A 394 2.54 19.30 8.88
CA GLY A 394 3.21 18.40 7.94
C GLY A 394 4.71 18.40 8.11
N PRO A 395 5.44 17.72 7.21
CA PRO A 395 6.89 17.61 7.33
C PRO A 395 7.57 19.00 7.26
N PRO A 396 8.80 19.13 7.77
CA PRO A 396 9.53 20.42 7.85
C PRO A 396 9.61 21.22 6.55
N ARG A 397 9.46 20.55 5.39
CA ARG A 397 9.43 21.17 4.07
C ARG A 397 8.27 22.16 3.91
N LEU A 398 7.09 21.89 4.49
CA LEU A 398 5.97 22.83 4.42
C LEU A 398 6.32 24.15 5.10
N SER A 399 6.75 24.09 6.36
CA SER A 399 7.13 25.28 7.12
C SER A 399 8.32 26.00 6.46
N LYS A 400 9.30 25.26 5.94
CA LYS A 400 10.39 25.82 5.13
C LYS A 400 9.86 26.68 3.99
N LEU A 401 9.00 26.12 3.15
CA LEU A 401 8.51 26.82 1.97
C LEU A 401 7.62 28.02 2.35
N LEU A 402 6.87 27.92 3.46
CA LEU A 402 6.06 29.03 3.97
C LEU A 402 6.93 30.21 4.42
N PHE A 403 8.00 29.96 5.17
CA PHE A 403 8.93 31.01 5.61
C PHE A 403 9.74 31.61 4.45
N GLU A 404 10.21 30.79 3.52
CA GLU A 404 10.90 31.30 2.33
C GLU A 404 9.99 32.16 1.47
N SER A 405 8.73 31.74 1.28
CA SER A 405 7.74 32.55 0.58
C SER A 405 7.39 33.83 1.34
N HIS A 406 7.36 33.79 2.68
CA HIS A 406 7.15 34.97 3.52
C HIS A 406 8.32 35.97 3.45
N ILE A 407 9.56 35.50 3.40
CA ILE A 407 10.73 36.36 3.16
C ILE A 407 10.57 37.10 1.82
N LEU A 408 10.16 36.39 0.77
CA LEU A 408 9.93 36.99 -0.54
C LEU A 408 8.73 37.96 -0.55
N GLU A 409 7.66 37.67 0.20
CA GLU A 409 6.56 38.62 0.47
C GLU A 409 7.11 39.93 1.07
N ARG A 410 7.96 39.83 2.10
CA ARG A 410 8.54 41.00 2.77
C ARG A 410 9.48 41.82 1.88
N LEU A 411 10.23 41.17 1.00
CA LEU A 411 11.21 41.83 0.12
C LEU A 411 10.58 42.45 -1.14
N TYR A 412 9.59 41.78 -1.75
CA TYR A 412 9.07 42.15 -3.08
C TYR A 412 7.59 42.51 -3.10
N GLY A 413 6.79 42.03 -2.14
CA GLY A 413 5.35 42.28 -2.01
C GLY A 413 4.46 41.60 -3.07
N THR A 414 4.88 41.57 -4.33
CA THR A 414 4.09 41.10 -5.48
C THR A 414 4.74 39.94 -6.22
N LEU A 415 3.93 39.09 -6.85
CA LEU A 415 4.35 37.96 -7.65
C LEU A 415 5.15 38.43 -8.87
N GLY A 416 4.70 39.51 -9.53
CA GLY A 416 5.43 40.11 -10.65
C GLY A 416 6.84 40.57 -10.28
N ALA A 417 7.00 41.28 -9.15
CA ALA A 417 8.32 41.73 -8.70
C ALA A 417 9.23 40.55 -8.29
N ALA A 418 8.69 39.56 -7.59
CA ALA A 418 9.46 38.38 -7.18
C ALA A 418 9.81 37.44 -8.35
N ALA A 419 9.04 37.46 -9.44
CA ALA A 419 9.37 36.72 -10.67
C ALA A 419 10.64 37.25 -11.35
N GLU A 420 11.02 38.51 -11.10
CA GLU A 420 12.21 39.16 -11.65
C GLU A 420 13.31 39.39 -10.60
N LEU A 421 13.27 38.63 -9.49
CA LEU A 421 14.30 38.74 -8.46
C LEU A 421 15.71 38.38 -8.98
N ASP A 422 16.72 39.04 -8.41
CA ASP A 422 18.13 38.70 -8.59
C ASP A 422 18.58 37.77 -7.47
N PRO A 423 18.98 36.51 -7.74
CA PRO A 423 19.24 35.54 -6.68
C PRO A 423 20.38 35.92 -5.72
N GLN A 424 21.43 36.58 -6.21
CA GLN A 424 22.57 36.99 -5.40
C GLN A 424 22.18 38.13 -4.46
N LYS A 425 21.49 39.14 -4.99
CA LYS A 425 20.97 40.25 -4.20
C LYS A 425 19.93 39.76 -3.20
N THR A 426 19.02 38.88 -3.61
CA THR A 426 17.98 38.30 -2.74
C THR A 426 18.60 37.54 -1.57
N ALA A 427 19.69 36.80 -1.79
CA ALA A 427 20.39 36.09 -0.73
C ALA A 427 20.92 37.05 0.35
N ALA A 428 21.58 38.14 -0.07
CA ALA A 428 22.08 39.16 0.84
C ALA A 428 20.93 39.90 1.57
N ASP A 429 19.89 40.30 0.84
CA ASP A 429 18.75 41.04 1.38
C ASP A 429 17.91 40.18 2.35
N ALA A 430 17.73 38.88 2.05
CA ALA A 430 17.03 37.93 2.92
C ALA A 430 17.80 37.67 4.23
N GLU A 431 19.13 37.51 4.14
CA GLU A 431 19.96 37.38 5.34
C GLU A 431 19.92 38.67 6.16
N ALA A 432 20.05 39.84 5.54
CA ALA A 432 19.93 41.13 6.21
C ALA A 432 18.56 41.32 6.88
N LEU A 433 17.47 40.90 6.23
CA LEU A 433 16.11 40.95 6.78
C LEU A 433 16.00 40.16 8.09
N LEU A 434 16.51 38.93 8.12
CA LEU A 434 16.46 38.06 9.32
C LEU A 434 17.37 38.53 10.47
N TRP A 435 18.34 39.41 10.18
CA TRP A 435 19.20 40.04 11.19
C TRP A 435 18.69 41.39 11.66
N ALA A 436 17.94 42.11 10.82
CA ALA A 436 17.30 43.37 11.18
C ALA A 436 15.98 43.14 11.93
N ASP A 437 15.24 42.09 11.61
CA ASP A 437 13.98 41.69 12.24
C ASP A 437 14.15 40.35 12.95
N ASP A 438 14.17 40.41 14.29
CA ASP A 438 14.40 39.23 15.12
C ASP A 438 13.22 38.26 15.11
N GLU A 439 11.98 38.74 14.89
CA GLU A 439 10.77 37.92 15.00
C GLU A 439 10.78 36.70 14.06
N PRO A 440 10.92 36.84 12.73
CA PRO A 440 10.87 35.69 11.84
C PRO A 440 11.99 34.71 12.14
N ARG A 441 13.20 35.22 12.45
CA ARG A 441 14.34 34.40 12.85
C ARG A 441 14.03 33.60 14.11
N VAL A 442 13.54 34.25 15.16
CA VAL A 442 13.20 33.63 16.44
C VAL A 442 12.14 32.57 16.25
N THR A 443 11.09 32.85 15.47
CA THR A 443 10.01 31.90 15.20
C THR A 443 10.52 30.67 14.45
N ILE A 444 11.28 30.85 13.36
CA ILE A 444 11.86 29.77 12.56
C ILE A 444 12.71 28.82 13.42
N VAL A 445 13.64 29.36 14.22
CA VAL A 445 14.53 28.52 15.03
C VAL A 445 13.81 27.89 16.24
N SER A 446 12.76 28.54 16.75
CA SER A 446 11.98 28.02 17.89
C SER A 446 11.13 26.82 17.52
N ILE A 447 10.60 26.77 16.29
CA ILE A 447 9.86 25.60 15.79
C ILE A 447 10.81 24.49 15.27
N GLY A 448 12.13 24.70 15.38
CA GLY A 448 13.15 23.70 15.09
C GLY A 448 13.59 23.61 13.63
N LEU A 449 13.41 24.68 12.84
CA LEU A 449 13.96 24.77 11.49
C LEU A 449 15.34 25.47 11.52
N PRO A 450 16.40 24.84 11.00
CA PRO A 450 17.69 25.51 10.81
C PRO A 450 17.64 26.51 9.66
N ILE A 451 18.47 27.55 9.72
CA ILE A 451 18.67 28.55 8.68
C ILE A 451 20.10 28.45 8.17
N LEU A 452 20.27 28.15 6.89
CA LEU A 452 21.56 28.13 6.21
C LEU A 452 21.87 29.54 5.68
N SER A 453 23.04 30.09 6.01
CA SER A 453 23.48 31.43 5.57
C SER A 453 23.60 31.55 4.05
N ALA A 454 23.61 32.77 3.52
CA ALA A 454 23.67 33.02 2.08
C ALA A 454 24.92 32.44 1.42
N ASP A 455 26.05 32.43 2.15
CA ASP A 455 27.32 31.84 1.71
C ASP A 455 27.40 30.31 1.88
N GLY A 456 26.38 29.71 2.51
CA GLY A 456 26.32 28.27 2.81
C GLY A 456 27.31 27.79 3.86
N SER A 457 28.04 28.68 4.53
CA SER A 457 29.12 28.32 5.45
C SER A 457 28.67 28.18 6.91
N LYS A 458 27.53 28.77 7.28
CA LYS A 458 27.01 28.84 8.65
C LYS A 458 25.56 28.39 8.73
N VAL A 459 25.21 27.84 9.90
CA VAL A 459 23.85 27.39 10.20
C VAL A 459 23.41 28.01 11.51
N PHE A 460 22.28 28.69 11.48
CA PHE A 460 21.62 29.22 12.67
C PHE A 460 20.50 28.26 13.07
N ARG A 461 20.48 27.85 14.33
CA ARG A 461 19.51 26.86 14.81
C ARG A 461 19.10 27.11 16.25
N GLY A 462 17.90 26.65 16.58
CA GLY A 462 17.42 26.56 17.95
C GLY A 462 17.93 25.28 18.63
N PRO A 463 17.53 25.03 19.90
CA PRO A 463 17.92 23.83 20.64
C PRO A 463 17.43 22.55 19.96
N GLU A 464 16.26 22.59 19.32
CA GLU A 464 15.70 21.50 18.53
C GLU A 464 15.97 21.70 17.04
N VAL A 465 16.16 20.59 16.32
CA VAL A 465 16.25 20.56 14.85
C VAL A 465 15.35 19.42 14.38
N LYS A 466 14.32 19.72 13.58
CA LYS A 466 13.35 18.72 13.12
C LYS A 466 13.90 17.87 11.98
N ALA A 467 14.56 18.48 11.00
CA ALA A 467 15.21 17.77 9.90
C ALA A 467 16.70 17.52 10.22
N LYS A 468 17.02 16.37 10.82
CA LYS A 468 18.40 15.97 11.14
C LYS A 468 18.97 15.00 10.10
N PRO A 469 20.30 14.99 9.88
CA PRO A 469 20.91 13.92 9.10
C PRO A 469 20.75 12.58 9.82
N GLU A 470 20.73 11.49 9.05
CA GLU A 470 20.80 10.13 9.62
C GLU A 470 22.12 9.96 10.39
N PRO A 471 22.15 9.14 11.47
CA PRO A 471 23.37 8.88 12.22
C PRO A 471 24.53 8.48 11.30
N GLY A 472 25.65 9.20 11.38
CA GLY A 472 26.84 8.95 10.56
C GLY A 472 26.81 9.51 9.13
N ARG A 473 25.76 10.23 8.72
CA ARG A 473 25.70 10.95 7.43
C ARG A 473 25.95 12.45 7.60
N SER A 474 26.63 13.05 6.62
CA SER A 474 26.78 14.50 6.53
C SER A 474 25.48 15.16 6.06
N VAL A 475 25.36 16.47 6.32
CA VAL A 475 24.29 17.30 5.72
C VAL A 475 24.51 17.37 4.21
N ASP A 476 23.44 17.15 3.45
CA ASP A 476 23.41 17.26 1.99
C ASP A 476 22.25 18.16 1.53
N ASP A 477 22.22 18.52 0.24
CA ASP A 477 21.16 19.35 -0.33
C ASP A 477 19.77 18.69 -0.23
N ARG A 478 19.73 17.36 -0.17
CA ARG A 478 18.48 16.61 0.03
C ARG A 478 17.90 16.85 1.43
N LEU A 479 18.73 16.90 2.47
CA LEU A 479 18.29 17.25 3.81
C LEU A 479 17.84 18.71 3.88
N ILE A 480 18.62 19.63 3.30
CA ILE A 480 18.33 21.07 3.31
C ILE A 480 16.97 21.35 2.65
N SER A 481 16.74 20.77 1.46
CA SER A 481 15.47 20.91 0.72
C SER A 481 14.26 20.31 1.46
N ARG A 482 14.46 19.40 2.41
CA ARG A 482 13.39 18.78 3.20
C ARG A 482 12.98 19.56 4.43
N GLY A 483 13.72 20.59 4.87
CA GLY A 483 13.33 21.25 6.12
C GLY A 483 14.20 22.36 6.67
N TRP A 484 15.23 22.82 5.97
CA TRP A 484 16.08 23.93 6.43
C TRP A 484 15.77 25.16 5.59
N ILE A 485 15.66 26.34 6.18
CA ILE A 485 15.54 27.59 5.43
C ILE A 485 16.86 27.81 4.68
N ASP A 486 16.79 27.89 3.35
CA ASP A 486 17.98 27.97 2.50
C ASP A 486 18.10 29.38 1.91
N LEU A 487 19.03 30.18 2.46
CA LEU A 487 19.26 31.55 2.01
C LEU A 487 20.23 31.64 0.83
N ARG A 488 20.77 30.52 0.32
CA ARG A 488 21.74 30.54 -0.78
C ARG A 488 21.09 31.06 -2.07
N PRO A 489 21.86 31.72 -2.96
CA PRO A 489 21.36 32.16 -4.27
C PRO A 489 20.70 31.06 -5.10
N SER A 490 21.15 29.81 -5.00
CA SER A 490 20.56 28.68 -5.72
C SER A 490 19.08 28.46 -5.37
N ASN A 491 18.70 28.62 -4.10
CA ASN A 491 17.31 28.45 -3.66
C ASN A 491 16.42 29.60 -4.14
N TRP A 492 16.92 30.84 -4.15
CA TRP A 492 16.16 31.98 -4.68
C TRP A 492 15.98 31.91 -6.19
N GLY A 493 16.96 31.36 -6.92
CA GLY A 493 16.80 31.03 -8.34
C GLY A 493 15.62 30.08 -8.57
N LEU A 494 15.47 29.05 -7.74
CA LEU A 494 14.34 28.13 -7.80
C LEU A 494 13.00 28.83 -7.50
N TRP A 495 12.97 29.72 -6.50
CA TRP A 495 11.77 30.51 -6.18
C TRP A 495 11.38 31.48 -7.29
N ARG A 496 12.35 32.14 -7.94
CA ARG A 496 12.12 32.98 -9.12
C ARG A 496 11.44 32.18 -10.23
N ASP A 497 11.97 31.01 -10.54
CA ASP A 497 11.45 30.15 -11.61
C ASP A 497 10.06 29.58 -11.25
N ARG A 498 9.76 29.37 -9.96
CA ARG A 498 8.41 29.05 -9.48
C ARG A 498 7.45 30.24 -9.67
N PHE A 499 7.82 31.45 -9.27
CA PHE A 499 6.95 32.62 -9.42
C PHE A 499 6.72 32.99 -10.88
N ARG A 500 7.72 32.88 -11.76
CA ARG A 500 7.53 33.04 -13.21
C ARG A 500 6.48 32.07 -13.77
N ARG A 501 6.53 30.80 -13.37
CA ARG A 501 5.52 29.80 -13.76
C ARG A 501 4.13 30.14 -13.20
N ILE A 502 4.05 30.56 -11.94
CA ILE A 502 2.79 30.99 -11.32
C ILE A 502 2.17 32.19 -12.08
N VAL A 503 2.96 33.24 -12.35
CA VAL A 503 2.50 34.44 -13.08
C VAL A 503 2.05 34.06 -14.49
N GLN A 504 2.79 33.20 -15.18
CA GLN A 504 2.43 32.71 -16.50
C GLN A 504 1.11 31.91 -16.48
N GLU A 505 0.92 31.00 -15.52
CA GLU A 505 -0.30 30.22 -15.37
C GLU A 505 -1.52 31.11 -15.05
N ILE A 506 -1.36 32.10 -14.17
CA ILE A 506 -2.41 33.06 -13.84
C ILE A 506 -2.79 33.90 -15.07
N GLY A 507 -1.79 34.41 -15.80
CA GLY A 507 -2.01 35.24 -16.98
C GLY A 507 -2.62 34.49 -18.17
N ALA A 508 -2.41 33.17 -18.26
CA ALA A 508 -2.99 32.32 -19.28
C ALA A 508 -4.39 31.77 -18.90
N ALA A 509 -4.80 31.90 -17.64
CA ALA A 509 -6.09 31.36 -17.19
C ALA A 509 -7.25 32.24 -17.68
N PRO A 510 -8.33 31.65 -18.21
CA PRO A 510 -9.49 32.41 -18.66
C PRO A 510 -10.12 33.17 -17.48
N GLY A 511 -10.48 34.43 -17.74
CA GLY A 511 -11.18 35.26 -16.77
C GLY A 511 -12.58 34.73 -16.47
N PRO A 512 -13.24 35.22 -15.39
CA PRO A 512 -14.63 34.84 -15.10
C PRO A 512 -15.59 35.18 -16.25
N ASP A 513 -15.25 36.16 -17.08
CA ASP A 513 -16.04 36.57 -18.26
C ASP A 513 -15.96 35.54 -19.40
N GLU A 514 -14.93 34.68 -19.41
CA GLU A 514 -14.73 33.60 -20.38
C GLU A 514 -15.31 32.26 -19.88
N GLY A 515 -16.10 32.30 -18.81
CA GLY A 515 -16.86 31.18 -18.27
C GLY A 515 -16.28 30.56 -17.00
N SER A 516 -16.87 29.45 -16.57
CA SER A 516 -16.54 28.77 -15.31
C SER A 516 -15.45 27.69 -15.44
N PHE A 517 -14.65 27.74 -16.51
CA PHE A 517 -13.61 26.74 -16.77
C PHE A 517 -12.38 26.88 -15.86
N ALA A 518 -12.18 28.07 -15.29
CA ALA A 518 -11.06 28.36 -14.41
C ALA A 518 -11.34 27.90 -12.97
N ASP A 519 -10.70 26.81 -12.56
CA ASP A 519 -10.67 26.34 -11.16
C ASP A 519 -9.43 26.91 -10.42
N ALA A 520 -9.26 28.23 -10.54
CA ALA A 520 -8.19 28.97 -9.88
C ALA A 520 -8.61 29.34 -8.45
N ASP A 521 -7.71 29.20 -7.47
CA ASP A 521 -7.96 29.72 -6.12
C ASP A 521 -8.24 31.23 -6.23
N LEU A 522 -9.30 31.74 -5.62
CA LEU A 522 -9.61 33.18 -5.66
C LEU A 522 -8.42 34.03 -5.17
N ALA A 523 -7.60 33.48 -4.27
CA ALA A 523 -6.35 34.07 -3.81
C ALA A 523 -5.28 34.23 -4.90
N SER A 524 -5.32 33.44 -5.98
CA SER A 524 -4.41 33.55 -7.14
C SER A 524 -4.83 34.65 -8.12
N ARG A 525 -5.91 35.38 -7.86
CA ARG A 525 -6.34 36.54 -8.67
C ARG A 525 -5.81 37.88 -8.13
N SER A 526 -5.01 37.85 -7.07
CA SER A 526 -4.26 39.00 -6.58
C SER A 526 -2.80 38.87 -6.97
N ASP A 527 -2.16 39.99 -7.34
CA ASP A 527 -0.72 40.03 -7.59
C ASP A 527 0.10 39.97 -6.28
N ARG A 528 -0.55 39.98 -5.11
CA ARG A 528 0.12 39.87 -3.80
C ARG A 528 0.67 38.47 -3.56
N ILE A 529 1.90 38.38 -3.03
CA ILE A 529 2.46 37.11 -2.57
C ILE A 529 1.69 36.64 -1.33
N ARG A 530 1.02 35.48 -1.42
CA ARG A 530 0.45 34.77 -0.27
C ARG A 530 1.22 33.47 -0.05
N PRO A 531 1.99 33.33 1.05
CA PRO A 531 2.80 32.15 1.30
C PRO A 531 2.03 30.83 1.15
N GLY A 532 0.85 30.73 1.79
CA GLY A 532 0.00 29.53 1.70
C GLY A 532 -0.40 29.17 0.26
N SER A 533 -0.74 30.15 -0.57
CA SER A 533 -1.12 29.92 -1.98
C SER A 533 0.08 29.50 -2.83
N ALA A 534 1.25 30.11 -2.63
CA ALA A 534 2.47 29.75 -3.34
C ALA A 534 2.91 28.31 -3.01
N VAL A 535 2.87 27.94 -1.72
CA VAL A 535 3.22 26.58 -1.29
C VAL A 535 2.18 25.56 -1.76
N ALA A 536 0.89 25.89 -1.74
CA ALA A 536 -0.15 25.04 -2.30
C ALA A 536 0.07 24.78 -3.81
N TRP A 537 0.51 25.79 -4.57
CA TRP A 537 0.87 25.61 -5.98
C TRP A 537 2.05 24.65 -6.14
N ILE A 538 3.11 24.79 -5.33
CA ILE A 538 4.27 23.88 -5.34
C ILE A 538 3.82 22.43 -5.10
N PHE A 539 2.99 22.20 -4.07
CA PHE A 539 2.50 20.85 -3.76
C PHE A 539 1.60 20.29 -4.86
N LYS A 540 0.77 21.10 -5.52
CA LYS A 540 -0.05 20.66 -6.64
C LYS A 540 0.79 20.30 -7.87
N ARG A 541 1.77 21.13 -8.22
CA ARG A 541 2.52 21.03 -9.50
C ARG A 541 3.81 20.25 -9.41
N GLU A 542 4.65 20.51 -8.42
CA GLU A 542 5.96 19.84 -8.27
C GLU A 542 5.81 18.47 -7.62
N ASP A 543 4.92 18.33 -6.63
CA ASP A 543 4.75 17.07 -5.90
C ASP A 543 3.61 16.20 -6.44
N SER A 544 2.86 16.69 -7.45
CA SER A 544 1.64 16.04 -7.92
C SER A 544 0.66 15.70 -6.78
N GLY A 545 0.54 16.58 -5.79
CA GLY A 545 -0.30 16.39 -4.60
C GLY A 545 -1.77 16.78 -4.79
N GLU A 546 -2.19 17.07 -6.03
CA GLU A 546 -3.56 17.47 -6.30
C GLU A 546 -4.55 16.30 -6.12
N ARG A 547 -5.69 16.58 -5.49
CA ARG A 547 -6.78 15.61 -5.35
C ARG A 547 -7.41 15.33 -6.71
N MET A 548 -7.18 14.13 -7.23
CA MET A 548 -7.75 13.70 -8.53
C MET A 548 -9.25 13.37 -8.46
N LYS A 549 -9.68 12.63 -7.43
CA LYS A 549 -11.09 12.23 -7.25
C LYS A 549 -11.77 13.23 -6.32
N ARG A 550 -12.57 14.16 -6.87
CA ARG A 550 -13.28 15.19 -6.09
C ARG A 550 -14.62 14.69 -5.59
#